data_AF-A0A7C9I431-F1
#
_entry.id   AF-A0A7C9I431-F1
#
_cell.length_a   1.000
_cell.length_b   1.000
_cell.length_c   1.000
_cell.angle_alpha   90.00
_cell.angle_beta   90.00
_cell.angle_gamma   90.00
#
_symmetry.space_group_name_H-M   'P 1'
#
loop_
_entity.id
_entity.type
_entity.pdbx_description
1 polymer ?
#
loop_
_entity_poly.entity_id
_entity_poly.type
_entity_poly.pdbx_seq_one_letter_code
_entity_poly.pdbx_strand_id
1 'polypeptide(L)' 'MSRAFVKEDEGERWQAPPPLRAYRILWPGDLGRPPEVVKETDDLLDAMRWLRGRDRSNFELRDEQGVLLAIAS' A
#
# COMPACT_ATOMS: atom_id res chain seq x y z
N MET A 1 -19.38 50.40 -20.30
CA MET A 1 -20.12 49.40 -19.53
C MET A 1 -19.23 48.19 -19.32
N SER A 2 -18.81 47.91 -18.08
CA SER A 2 -17.91 46.80 -17.75
C SER A 2 -18.70 45.49 -17.66
N ARG A 3 -18.29 44.44 -18.39
CA ARG A 3 -18.89 43.10 -18.30
C ARG A 3 -18.14 42.33 -17.22
N ALA A 4 -18.80 42.03 -16.11
CA ALA A 4 -18.30 41.08 -15.13
C ALA A 4 -18.43 39.66 -15.71
N PHE A 5 -17.34 38.89 -15.69
CA PHE A 5 -17.38 37.45 -15.94
C PHE A 5 -17.70 36.75 -14.62
N VAL A 6 -18.85 36.10 -14.54
CA VAL A 6 -19.19 35.21 -13.44
C VAL A 6 -18.63 33.83 -13.81
N LYS A 7 -17.69 33.32 -13.01
CA LYS A 7 -17.22 31.94 -13.12
C LYS A 7 -18.28 31.08 -12.44
N GLU A 8 -19.07 30.37 -13.23
CA GLU A 8 -19.97 29.35 -12.69
C GLU A 8 -19.10 28.24 -12.08
N ASP A 9 -19.33 27.96 -10.79
CA ASP A 9 -18.71 26.84 -10.07
C ASP A 9 -19.34 25.51 -10.56
N GLU A 10 -19.10 25.16 -11.82
CA GLU A 10 -19.33 23.80 -12.36
C GLU A 10 -18.14 22.88 -12.05
N GLY A 11 -17.29 23.25 -11.10
CA GLY A 11 -16.13 22.46 -10.72
C GLY A 11 -16.54 21.26 -9.89
N GLU A 12 -16.52 20.05 -10.48
CA GLU A 12 -16.49 18.83 -9.70
C GLU A 12 -15.43 18.96 -8.60
N ARG A 13 -15.82 18.65 -7.36
CA ARG A 13 -14.88 18.64 -6.24
C ARG A 13 -13.77 17.66 -6.58
N TRP A 14 -12.54 18.15 -6.65
CA TRP A 14 -11.37 17.31 -6.86
C TRP A 14 -11.36 16.18 -5.83
N GLN A 15 -11.35 14.93 -6.32
CA GLN A 15 -11.20 13.74 -5.50
C GLN A 15 -9.76 13.23 -5.64
N ALA A 16 -9.08 13.06 -4.51
CA ALA A 16 -7.76 12.45 -4.51
C ALA A 16 -7.87 10.99 -5.01
N PRO A 17 -6.93 10.52 -5.84
CA PRO A 17 -6.84 9.10 -6.17
C PRO A 17 -6.67 8.26 -4.89
N PRO A 18 -7.18 7.01 -4.88
CA PRO A 18 -6.94 6.12 -3.75
C PRO A 18 -5.43 5.88 -3.58
N PRO A 19 -4.95 5.70 -2.35
CA PRO A 19 -3.54 5.45 -2.09
C PRO A 19 -3.13 4.13 -2.77
N LEU A 20 -2.06 4.20 -3.57
CA LEU A 20 -1.43 3.00 -4.12
C LEU A 20 -0.86 2.18 -2.96
N ARG A 21 -1.15 0.89 -2.92
CA ARG A 21 -0.56 -0.06 -1.97
C ARG A 21 0.27 -1.04 -2.77
N ALA A 22 1.47 -0.60 -3.15
CA ALA A 22 2.33 -1.34 -4.06
C ALA A 22 2.95 -2.59 -3.42
N TYR A 23 3.05 -2.63 -2.09
CA TYR A 23 3.70 -3.70 -1.36
C TYR A 23 2.87 -4.17 -0.18
N ARG A 24 2.83 -5.49 0.00
CA ARG A 24 2.18 -6.17 1.11
C ARG A 24 3.16 -7.06 1.85
N ILE A 25 3.14 -6.98 3.17
CA ILE A 25 3.84 -7.94 4.02
C ILE A 25 2.79 -8.91 4.56
N LEU A 26 3.02 -10.19 4.31
CA LEU A 26 2.15 -11.28 4.71
C LEU A 26 2.84 -12.11 5.79
N TRP A 27 2.05 -12.51 6.77
CA TRP A 27 2.40 -13.60 7.66
C TRP A 27 1.64 -14.86 7.21
N PRO A 28 2.32 -15.96 6.83
CA PRO A 28 1.66 -17.17 6.34
C PRO A 28 0.74 -17.84 7.38
N GLY A 29 0.85 -17.48 8.67
CA GLY A 29 0.01 -18.04 9.71
C GLY A 29 0.31 -19.51 10.00
N ASP A 30 -0.64 -20.17 10.66
CA ASP A 30 -0.60 -21.61 10.89
C ASP A 30 -1.08 -22.38 9.64
N LEU A 31 -0.57 -23.61 9.47
CA LEU A 31 -1.00 -24.51 8.40
C LEU A 31 -2.54 -24.65 8.36
N GLY A 32 -3.12 -24.38 7.19
CA GLY A 32 -4.56 -24.47 6.96
C GLY A 32 -5.33 -23.17 7.16
N ARG A 33 -4.67 -22.05 7.52
CA ARG A 33 -5.26 -20.71 7.51
C ARG A 33 -4.78 -19.88 6.32
N PRO A 34 -5.60 -18.93 5.84
CA PRO A 34 -5.14 -17.99 4.83
C PRO A 34 -4.04 -17.08 5.41
N PRO A 35 -3.04 -16.68 4.59
CA PRO A 35 -2.04 -15.70 4.99
C PRO A 35 -2.68 -14.38 5.42
N GLU A 36 -2.12 -13.76 6.45
CA GLU A 36 -2.58 -12.49 7.00
C GLU A 36 -1.73 -11.34 6.47
N VAL A 37 -2.36 -10.27 5.96
CA VAL A 37 -1.66 -9.02 5.61
C VAL A 37 -1.39 -8.25 6.89
N VAL A 38 -0.12 -8.16 7.28
CA VAL A 38 0.30 -7.48 8.50
C VAL A 38 0.71 -6.02 8.27
N LYS A 39 1.06 -5.67 7.03
CA LYS A 39 1.37 -4.28 6.63
C LYS A 39 1.19 -4.11 5.13
N GLU A 40 0.73 -2.92 4.73
CA GLU A 40 0.75 -2.45 3.35
C GLU A 40 1.49 -1.11 3.28
N THR A 41 2.22 -0.88 2.19
CA THR A 41 2.97 0.36 1.95
C THR A 41 3.23 0.52 0.45
N ASP A 42 3.41 1.75 0.00
CA ASP A 42 3.92 2.09 -1.34
C ASP A 42 5.45 2.27 -1.35
N ASP A 43 6.10 2.23 -0.19
CA ASP A 43 7.55 2.36 -0.04
C ASP A 43 8.21 0.99 0.21
N LEU A 44 8.97 0.52 -0.79
CA LEU A 44 9.74 -0.72 -0.70
C LEU A 44 10.78 -0.70 0.43
N LEU A 45 11.43 0.44 0.67
CA LEU A 45 12.44 0.57 1.72
C LEU A 45 11.80 0.52 3.10
N ASP A 46 10.62 1.12 3.28
CA ASP A 46 9.84 0.98 4.51
C ASP A 46 9.46 -0.49 4.74
N ALA A 47 9.01 -1.20 3.70
CA ALA A 47 8.69 -2.62 3.79
C ALA A 47 9.91 -3.47 4.21
N MET A 48 11.06 -3.24 3.59
CA MET A 48 12.30 -3.96 3.92
C MET A 48 12.81 -3.64 5.32
N ARG A 49 12.74 -2.38 5.75
CA ARG A 49 13.10 -1.98 7.12
C ARG A 49 12.18 -2.63 8.13
N TRP A 50 10.88 -2.71 7.82
CA TRP A 50 9.91 -3.40 8.66
C TRP A 50 10.29 -4.87 8.83
N LEU A 51 10.56 -5.59 7.72
CA LEU A 51 10.97 -7.00 7.74
C LEU A 51 12.22 -7.22 8.61
N ARG A 52 13.26 -6.39 8.42
CA ARG A 52 14.52 -6.51 9.15
C ARG A 52 14.37 -6.30 10.67
N GLY A 53 13.39 -5.50 11.08
CA GLY A 53 13.15 -5.19 12.49
C GLY A 53 12.24 -6.18 13.22
N ARG A 54 12.00 -7.38 12.70
CA ARG A 54 11.15 -8.39 13.34
C ARG A 54 11.99 -9.48 14.00
N ASP A 55 11.57 -9.88 15.20
CA ASP A 55 12.11 -11.08 15.89
C ASP A 55 11.50 -12.39 15.35
N ARG A 56 10.40 -12.29 14.61
CA ARG A 56 9.68 -13.42 14.04
C ARG A 56 10.03 -13.59 12.56
N SER A 57 10.27 -14.82 12.15
CA SER A 57 10.62 -15.20 10.77
C SER A 57 9.38 -15.56 9.93
N ASN A 58 9.61 -15.82 8.65
CA ASN A 58 8.65 -16.26 7.63
C ASN A 58 7.66 -15.19 7.16
N PHE A 59 7.93 -13.91 7.38
CA PHE A 59 7.16 -12.87 6.70
C PHE A 59 7.53 -12.82 5.22
N GLU A 60 6.52 -12.73 4.37
CA GLU A 60 6.67 -12.59 2.92
C GLU A 60 6.38 -11.16 2.51
N LEU A 61 7.30 -10.53 1.78
CA LEU A 61 7.05 -9.28 1.09
C LEU A 61 6.62 -9.57 -0.35
N ARG A 62 5.48 -9.05 -0.75
CA ARG A 62 4.94 -9.18 -2.11
C ARG A 62 4.62 -7.84 -2.74
N ASP A 63 4.69 -7.76 -4.06
CA ASP A 63 4.22 -6.59 -4.83
C ASP A 63 2.69 -6.59 -5.00
N GLU A 64 2.19 -5.61 -5.75
CA GLU A 64 0.76 -5.43 -6.03
C GLU A 64 0.18 -6.57 -6.87
N GLN A 65 0.99 -7.23 -7.70
CA GLN A 65 0.64 -8.43 -8.47
C GLN A 65 0.72 -9.71 -7.63
N GLY A 66 1.23 -9.63 -6.40
CA GLY A 66 1.41 -10.77 -5.50
C GLY A 66 2.68 -11.58 -5.76
N VAL A 67 3.64 -11.05 -6.52
CA VAL A 67 4.96 -11.65 -6.72
C VAL A 67 5.74 -11.56 -5.41
N LEU A 68 6.36 -12.68 -5.01
CA LEU A 68 7.23 -12.73 -3.84
C LEU A 68 8.55 -12.02 -4.13
N LEU A 69 8.83 -10.97 -3.36
CA LEU A 69 10.05 -10.17 -3.48
C LEU A 69 11.09 -10.56 -2.44
N ALA A 70 10.68 -10.87 -1.21
CA ALA A 70 11.59 -11.24 -0.13
C ALA A 70 10.89 -12.08 0.95
N ILE A 71 11.70 -12.85 1.69
CA ILE A 71 11.28 -13.56 2.90
C ILE A 71 12.19 -13.10 4.05
N ALA A 72 11.61 -12.79 5.21
CA ALA A 72 12.38 -12.62 6.44
C ALA A 72 12.76 -13.99 7.02
N SER A 73 14.03 -14.35 6.93
CA SER A 73 14.64 -15.55 7.53
C SER A 73 15.36 -15.24 8.83
#